data_AF-A0A2E0JK07-F1
#
_entry.id   AF-A0A2E0JK07-F1
#
_cell.length_a   1.000
_cell.length_b   1.000
_cell.length_c   1.000
_cell.angle_alpha   90.00
_cell.angle_beta   90.00
_cell.angle_gamma   90.00
#
_symmetry.space_group_name_H-M   'P 1'
#
loop_
_entity.id
_entity.type
_entity.pdbx_description
1 polymer ?
#
loop_
_entity_poly.entity_id
_entity_poly.type
_entity_poly.pdbx_seq_one_letter_code
_entity_poly.pdbx_strand_id
1 'polypeptide(L)'
;MEDQSVYIDEIGRMYRIKEPIPLSEPPKGLRIARTSKPWSTYLRMLGTVIPAFFLMYVLLFLVIGLISLEPVIVLMSGLCSVPLVIFILSLHKPRLVHVQLAVPDEMGSEAHAISSGVSLRTPMKTKFSRFLVKDDSILDVPP
;
A
#
# COMPACT_ATOMS: atom_id res chain seq x y z
N MET A 1 -1.84 -10.84 -30.16
CA MET A 1 -1.48 -9.75 -31.08
C MET A 1 -2.52 -8.67 -30.83
N GLU A 2 -2.30 -7.84 -29.81
CA GLU A 2 -3.29 -6.86 -29.36
C GLU A 2 -3.21 -5.59 -30.21
N ASP A 3 -4.39 -5.12 -30.57
CA ASP A 3 -4.71 -4.04 -31.50
C ASP A 3 -4.25 -2.69 -30.92
N GLN A 4 -3.05 -2.26 -31.30
CA GLN A 4 -2.50 -0.99 -30.85
C GLN A 4 -2.99 0.14 -31.73
N SER A 5 -3.99 0.87 -31.25
CA SER A 5 -4.60 2.01 -31.95
C SER A 5 -3.57 3.11 -32.21
N VAL A 6 -3.27 3.34 -33.49
CA VAL A 6 -2.48 4.48 -33.97
C VAL A 6 -3.41 5.68 -34.05
N TYR A 7 -3.11 6.73 -33.31
CA TYR A 7 -3.87 7.98 -33.35
C TYR A 7 -3.25 8.94 -34.36
N ILE A 8 -4.08 9.51 -35.22
CA ILE A 8 -3.68 10.51 -36.22
C ILE A 8 -4.25 11.85 -35.78
N ASP A 9 -3.36 12.82 -35.54
CA ASP A 9 -3.72 14.22 -35.25
C ASP A 9 -4.21 14.94 -36.52
N GLU A 10 -4.87 16.08 -36.38
CA GLU A 10 -5.43 16.86 -37.51
C GLU A 10 -4.35 17.30 -38.53
N ILE A 11 -3.10 17.34 -38.09
CA ILE A 11 -1.90 17.68 -38.88
C ILE A 11 -1.26 16.42 -39.51
N GLY A 12 -1.91 15.25 -39.42
CA GLY A 12 -1.43 13.99 -40.02
C GLY A 12 -0.29 13.31 -39.24
N ARG A 13 -0.03 13.74 -38.00
CA ARG A 13 1.02 13.13 -37.15
C ARG A 13 0.49 11.86 -36.51
N MET A 14 1.22 10.76 -36.68
CA MET A 14 0.89 9.46 -36.10
C MET A 14 1.52 9.34 -34.71
N TYR A 15 0.68 9.10 -33.69
CA TYR A 15 1.11 8.85 -32.32
C TYR A 15 0.74 7.41 -31.93
N ARG A 16 1.69 6.72 -31.30
CA ARG A 16 1.47 5.41 -30.70
C ARG A 16 1.49 5.56 -29.19
N ILE A 17 0.38 5.21 -28.54
CA ILE A 17 0.30 5.18 -27.09
C ILE A 17 1.19 4.01 -26.63
N LYS A 18 2.23 4.32 -25.86
CA LYS A 18 3.02 3.28 -25.22
C LYS A 18 2.21 2.67 -24.08
N GLU A 19 2.11 1.36 -24.05
CA GLU A 19 1.51 0.66 -22.92
C GLU A 19 2.40 0.77 -21.67
N PRO A 20 1.80 0.82 -20.47
CA PRO A 20 2.55 0.79 -19.22
C PRO A 20 3.37 -0.50 -19.11
N ILE A 21 4.64 -0.36 -18.72
CA ILE A 21 5.54 -1.50 -18.52
C ILE A 21 4.99 -2.43 -17.41
N PRO A 22 5.05 -3.77 -17.59
CA PRO A 22 4.59 -4.72 -16.59
C PRO A 22 5.40 -4.61 -15.29
N LEU A 23 4.80 -5.08 -14.20
CA LEU A 23 5.47 -5.16 -12.89
C LEU A 23 6.65 -6.13 -12.97
N SER A 24 7.80 -5.72 -12.45
CA SER A 24 9.00 -6.54 -12.28
C SER A 24 9.33 -6.73 -10.79
N GLU A 25 10.27 -7.63 -10.51
CA GLU A 25 10.76 -7.85 -9.14
C GLU A 25 11.64 -6.67 -8.69
N PRO A 26 11.50 -6.20 -7.44
CA PRO A 26 12.30 -5.10 -6.93
C PRO A 26 13.79 -5.44 -6.89
N PRO A 27 14.69 -4.48 -7.22
CA PRO A 27 16.12 -4.71 -7.12
C PRO A 27 16.55 -5.00 -5.68
N LYS A 28 17.50 -5.92 -5.50
CA LYS A 28 18.02 -6.33 -4.19
C LYS A 28 18.56 -5.10 -3.45
N GLY A 29 17.97 -4.78 -2.29
CA GLY A 29 18.40 -3.65 -1.45
C GLY A 29 17.72 -2.30 -1.74
N LEU A 30 16.63 -2.26 -2.52
CA LEU A 30 15.82 -1.05 -2.68
C LEU A 30 15.23 -0.62 -1.34
N ARG A 31 15.79 0.44 -0.73
CA ARG A 31 15.27 1.04 0.51
C ARG A 31 14.61 2.36 0.18
N ILE A 32 13.35 2.49 0.56
CA ILE A 32 12.59 3.73 0.40
C ILE A 32 12.67 4.45 1.75
N ALA A 33 13.35 5.58 1.79
CA ALA A 33 13.31 6.46 2.94
C ALA A 33 12.11 7.40 2.79
N ARG A 34 11.25 7.45 3.82
CA ARG A 34 10.15 8.40 3.87
C ARG A 34 10.23 9.15 5.19
N THR A 35 10.02 10.45 5.15
CA THR A 35 9.80 11.25 6.36
C THR A 35 8.44 10.85 6.95
N SER A 36 8.44 10.18 8.10
CA SER A 36 7.18 9.91 8.79
C SER A 36 6.69 11.18 9.48
N LYS A 37 5.37 11.39 9.44
CA LYS A 37 4.73 12.42 10.26
C LYS A 37 4.55 11.82 11.66
N PRO A 38 5.15 12.38 12.73
CA PRO A 38 5.09 11.80 14.08
C PRO A 38 3.66 11.47 14.53
N TRP A 39 2.72 12.36 14.21
CA TRP A 39 1.31 12.19 14.58
C TRP A 39 0.63 10.97 13.93
N SER A 40 0.99 10.63 12.69
CA SER A 40 0.46 9.43 12.03
C SER A 40 0.98 8.16 12.70
N THR A 41 2.19 8.18 13.25
CA THR A 41 2.77 7.07 13.99
C THR A 41 2.05 6.87 15.32
N TYR A 42 1.86 7.96 16.08
CA TYR A 42 1.12 7.91 17.35
C TYR A 42 -0.32 7.43 17.18
N LEU A 43 -1.05 7.94 16.17
CA LEU A 43 -2.41 7.48 15.89
C LEU A 43 -2.47 5.98 15.53
N ARG A 44 -1.46 5.46 14.83
CA ARG A 44 -1.42 4.06 14.45
C ARG A 44 -1.13 3.16 15.66
N MET A 45 -0.22 3.58 16.54
CA MET A 45 0.03 2.88 17.81
C MET A 45 -1.19 2.92 18.71
N LEU A 46 -1.83 4.08 18.86
CA LEU A 46 -3.04 4.22 19.66
C LEU A 46 -4.19 3.38 19.10
N GLY A 47 -4.34 3.36 17.78
CA GLY A 47 -5.33 2.59 17.06
C GLY A 47 -5.18 1.08 17.24
N THR A 48 -4.00 0.56 17.54
CA THR A 48 -3.81 -0.88 17.85
C THR A 48 -3.95 -1.18 19.33
N VAL A 49 -3.43 -0.32 20.20
CA VAL A 49 -3.42 -0.54 21.65
C VAL A 49 -4.82 -0.43 22.26
N ILE A 50 -5.59 0.59 21.89
CA ILE A 50 -6.94 0.80 22.47
C ILE A 50 -7.86 -0.39 22.18
N PRO A 51 -8.06 -0.84 20.93
CA PRO A 51 -8.92 -1.99 20.66
C PRO A 51 -8.41 -3.28 21.28
N ALA A 52 -7.09 -3.48 21.34
CA ALA A 52 -6.51 -4.66 21.98
C ALA A 52 -6.83 -4.68 23.49
N PHE A 53 -6.75 -3.53 24.17
CA PHE A 53 -7.15 -3.39 25.56
C PHE A 53 -8.64 -3.70 25.76
N PHE A 54 -9.53 -3.12 24.94
CA PHE A 54 -10.96 -3.44 25.01
C PHE A 54 -11.24 -4.92 24.75
N LEU A 55 -10.59 -5.51 23.75
CA LEU A 55 -10.74 -6.93 23.42
C LEU A 55 -10.32 -7.82 24.59
N MET A 56 -9.24 -7.47 25.29
CA MET A 56 -8.81 -8.20 26.49
C MET A 56 -9.91 -8.22 27.57
N TYR A 57 -10.53 -7.08 27.88
CA TYR A 57 -11.62 -7.02 28.86
C TYR A 57 -12.87 -7.75 28.39
N VAL A 58 -13.25 -7.59 27.12
CA VAL A 58 -14.41 -8.28 26.54
C VAL A 58 -14.22 -9.80 26.62
N LEU A 59 -13.02 -10.30 26.32
CA LEU A 59 -12.70 -11.71 26.44
C LEU A 59 -12.73 -12.20 27.89
N LEU A 60 -12.27 -11.38 28.84
CA LEU A 60 -12.39 -11.68 30.27
C LEU A 60 -13.85 -11.78 30.70
N PHE A 61 -14.71 -10.84 30.30
CA PHE A 61 -16.16 -10.90 30.56
C PHE A 61 -16.82 -12.11 29.91
N LEU A 62 -16.35 -12.53 28.74
CA LEU A 62 -16.82 -13.76 28.09
C LEU A 62 -16.52 -14.99 28.95
N VAL A 63 -15.29 -15.10 29.46
CA VAL A 63 -14.89 -16.21 30.35
C VAL A 63 -15.71 -16.18 31.65
N ILE A 64 -15.86 -15.01 32.28
CA ILE A 64 -16.67 -14.87 33.50
C ILE A 64 -18.13 -15.26 33.25
N GLY A 65 -18.74 -14.76 32.16
CA GLY A 65 -20.12 -15.09 31.80
C GLY A 65 -20.32 -16.58 31.56
N LEU A 66 -19.30 -17.26 30.99
CA LEU A 66 -19.33 -18.70 30.76
C LEU A 66 -19.29 -19.48 32.09
N ILE A 67 -18.43 -19.07 33.03
CA ILE A 67 -18.30 -19.70 34.36
C ILE A 67 -19.58 -19.49 35.19
N SER A 68 -20.16 -18.29 35.14
CA SER A 68 -21.38 -17.96 35.89
C SER A 68 -22.67 -18.49 35.23
N LEU A 69 -22.58 -19.13 34.06
CA LEU A 69 -23.72 -19.54 33.22
C LEU A 69 -24.71 -18.39 32.96
N GLU A 70 -24.23 -17.15 32.82
CA GLU A 70 -25.06 -15.99 32.53
C GLU A 70 -25.10 -15.72 31.01
N PRO A 71 -26.17 -16.13 30.31
CA PRO A 71 -26.20 -16.10 28.84
C PRO A 71 -26.14 -14.68 28.27
N VAL A 72 -26.66 -13.69 29.02
CA VAL A 72 -26.68 -12.28 28.60
C VAL A 72 -25.26 -11.74 28.48
N ILE A 73 -24.38 -12.03 29.45
CA ILE A 73 -22.99 -11.56 29.44
C ILE A 73 -22.21 -12.25 28.32
N VAL A 74 -22.42 -13.56 28.11
CA VAL A 74 -21.77 -14.32 27.03
C VAL A 74 -22.17 -13.79 25.65
N LEU A 75 -23.45 -13.52 25.42
CA LEU A 75 -23.91 -13.00 24.12
C LEU A 75 -23.37 -11.60 23.84
N MET A 76 -23.42 -10.70 24.84
CA MET A 76 -22.94 -9.33 24.67
C MET A 76 -21.42 -9.27 24.46
N SER A 77 -20.66 -10.04 25.24
CA SER A 77 -19.19 -10.12 25.08
C SER A 77 -18.79 -10.78 23.77
N GLY A 78 -19.45 -11.87 23.38
CA GLY A 78 -19.25 -12.52 22.08
C GLY A 78 -19.52 -11.56 20.92
N LEU A 79 -20.69 -10.91 20.91
CA LEU A 79 -21.07 -9.98 19.85
C LEU A 79 -20.15 -8.75 19.77
N CYS A 80 -19.65 -8.28 20.91
CA CYS A 80 -18.69 -7.17 20.98
C CYS A 80 -17.28 -7.56 20.51
N SER A 81 -16.85 -8.81 20.77
CA SER A 81 -15.50 -9.28 20.41
C SER A 81 -15.25 -9.35 18.91
N VAL A 82 -16.26 -9.77 18.12
CA VAL A 82 -16.14 -9.96 16.66
C VAL A 82 -15.73 -8.68 15.91
N PRO A 83 -16.44 -7.54 16.05
CA PRO A 83 -16.04 -6.30 15.37
C PRO A 83 -14.67 -5.79 15.84
N LEU A 84 -14.30 -5.98 17.13
CA LEU A 84 -12.99 -5.62 17.65
C LEU A 84 -11.87 -6.43 16.98
N VAL A 85 -12.05 -7.74 16.80
CA VAL A 85 -11.09 -8.60 16.08
C VAL A 85 -10.95 -8.15 14.62
N ILE A 86 -12.07 -7.94 13.92
CA ILE A 86 -12.06 -7.49 12.52
C ILE A 86 -11.34 -6.16 12.39
N PHE A 87 -11.58 -5.22 13.31
CA PHE A 87 -10.91 -3.94 13.35
C PHE A 87 -9.39 -4.10 13.50
N ILE A 88 -8.93 -4.89 14.48
CA ILE A 88 -7.48 -5.14 14.68
C ILE A 88 -6.84 -5.80 13.46
N LEU A 89 -7.51 -6.75 12.82
CA LEU A 89 -7.01 -7.39 11.59
C LEU A 89 -6.89 -6.38 10.43
N SER A 90 -7.82 -5.43 10.34
CA SER A 90 -7.77 -4.37 9.34
C SER A 90 -6.58 -3.42 9.53
N LEU A 91 -6.17 -3.17 10.78
CA LEU A 91 -5.02 -2.31 11.09
C LEU A 91 -3.67 -2.97 10.79
N HIS A 92 -3.59 -4.30 10.90
CA HIS A 92 -2.37 -5.07 10.61
C HIS A 92 -2.08 -5.23 9.11
N LYS A 93 -2.95 -4.74 8.21
CA LYS A 93 -2.71 -4.85 6.77
C LYS A 93 -1.41 -4.13 6.37
N PRO A 94 -0.46 -4.82 5.72
CA PRO A 94 0.77 -4.20 5.26
C PRO A 94 0.45 -3.18 4.18
N ARG A 95 1.07 -2.00 4.26
CA ARG A 95 0.94 -0.97 3.22
C ARG A 95 1.79 -1.40 2.03
N LEU A 96 1.19 -1.47 0.84
CA LEU A 96 1.88 -1.73 -0.42
C LEU A 96 2.09 -0.40 -1.14
N VAL A 97 3.32 -0.12 -1.54
CA VAL A 97 3.69 1.09 -2.27
C VAL A 97 4.15 0.69 -3.66
N HIS A 98 3.62 1.40 -4.64
CA HIS A 98 4.00 1.25 -6.03
C HIS A 98 5.18 2.18 -6.32
N VAL A 99 6.35 1.59 -6.61
CA VAL A 99 7.58 2.31 -6.93
C VAL A 99 7.82 2.30 -8.43
N GLN A 100 8.12 3.47 -8.98
CA GLN A 100 8.54 3.66 -10.37
C GLN A 100 9.96 4.19 -10.35
N LEU A 101 10.89 3.43 -10.92
CA LEU A 101 12.30 3.79 -10.98
C LEU A 101 12.69 4.09 -12.43
N ALA A 102 13.30 5.24 -12.66
CA ALA A 102 13.93 5.59 -13.93
C ALA A 102 15.45 5.64 -13.71
N VAL A 103 16.19 4.77 -14.40
CA VAL A 103 17.66 4.69 -14.33
C VAL A 103 18.23 5.16 -15.67
N PRO A 104 19.27 6.00 -15.71
CA PRO A 104 19.92 6.36 -16.97
C PRO A 104 20.50 5.12 -17.65
N ASP A 105 20.16 4.94 -18.92
CA ASP A 105 20.61 3.80 -19.73
C ASP A 105 20.68 4.24 -21.19
N GLU A 106 21.83 4.07 -21.83
CA GLU A 106 22.09 4.45 -23.23
C GLU A 106 21.18 3.70 -24.22
N MET A 107 20.72 2.49 -23.85
CA MET A 107 19.76 1.69 -24.61
C MET A 107 18.29 2.01 -24.27
N GLY A 108 18.06 2.97 -23.37
CA GLY A 108 16.75 3.36 -22.89
C GLY A 108 15.95 4.24 -23.85
N SER A 109 14.80 4.71 -23.35
CA SER A 109 13.89 5.62 -24.07
C SER A 109 13.78 6.95 -23.32
N GLU A 110 13.51 8.03 -24.04
CA GLU A 110 13.22 9.34 -23.44
C GLU A 110 11.76 9.49 -23.03
N ALA A 111 10.84 8.74 -23.66
CA ALA A 111 9.41 8.78 -23.36
C ALA A 111 8.92 7.47 -22.75
N HIS A 112 8.29 7.55 -21.58
CA HIS A 112 7.75 6.43 -20.81
C HIS A 112 6.27 6.65 -20.48
N ALA A 113 5.47 5.59 -20.53
CA ALA A 113 4.07 5.64 -20.11
C ALA A 113 3.95 5.33 -18.62
N ILE A 114 3.36 6.25 -17.85
CA ILE A 114 2.99 6.01 -16.46
C ILE A 114 1.60 5.36 -16.43
N SER A 115 1.36 4.48 -15.45
CA SER A 115 0.07 3.80 -15.28
C SER A 115 -1.13 4.72 -15.06
N SER A 116 -0.94 6.02 -14.86
CA SER A 116 -2.00 7.04 -14.70
C SER A 116 -2.46 7.66 -16.03
N GLY A 117 -2.05 7.12 -17.18
CA GLY A 117 -2.37 7.68 -18.50
C GLY A 117 -1.54 8.92 -18.87
N VAL A 118 -0.52 9.24 -18.07
CA VAL A 118 0.40 10.37 -18.29
C VAL A 118 1.71 9.83 -18.87
N SER A 119 2.35 10.59 -19.75
CA SER A 119 3.71 10.28 -20.22
C SER A 119 4.77 11.04 -19.43
N LEU A 120 5.82 10.34 -19.03
CA LEU A 120 7.02 10.93 -18.47
C LEU A 120 8.05 11.08 -19.59
N ARG A 121 8.52 12.31 -19.81
CA ARG A 121 9.65 12.57 -20.70
C ARG A 121 10.89 12.88 -19.87
N THR A 122 11.96 12.11 -20.06
CA THR A 122 13.26 12.34 -19.41
C THR A 122 14.21 13.07 -20.36
N PRO A 123 15.08 13.96 -19.87
CA PRO A 123 16.03 14.71 -20.71
C PRO A 123 17.16 13.83 -21.27
N MET A 124 17.35 12.64 -20.72
CA MET A 124 18.30 11.61 -21.18
C MET A 124 17.57 10.28 -21.35
N LYS A 125 18.15 9.35 -22.11
CA LYS A 125 17.61 8.00 -22.24
C LYS A 125 17.63 7.28 -20.90
N THR A 126 16.47 6.76 -20.51
CA THR A 126 16.32 6.04 -19.24
C THR A 126 15.60 4.71 -19.45
N LYS A 127 15.93 3.74 -18.60
CA LYS A 127 15.18 2.50 -18.43
C LYS A 127 14.19 2.68 -17.30
N PHE A 128 12.91 2.50 -17.61
CA PHE A 128 11.83 2.59 -16.63
C PHE A 128 11.49 1.20 -16.10
N SER A 129 11.32 1.07 -14.80
CA SER A 129 10.95 -0.19 -14.16
C SER A 129 9.95 0.04 -13.03
N ARG A 130 9.05 -0.91 -12.88
CA ARG A 130 7.85 -0.79 -12.05
C ARG A 130 7.83 -1.91 -11.03
N PHE A 131 7.75 -1.58 -9.75
CA PHE A 131 7.80 -2.56 -8.67
C PHE A 131 6.69 -2.31 -7.66
N LEU A 132 6.17 -3.37 -7.05
CA LEU A 132 5.30 -3.30 -5.88
C LEU A 132 6.10 -3.74 -4.67
N VAL A 133 6.29 -2.84 -3.71
CA VAL A 133 7.14 -3.09 -2.54
C VAL A 133 6.30 -2.87 -1.28
N LYS A 134 6.52 -3.69 -0.27
CA LYS A 134 5.97 -3.46 1.06
C LYS A 134 6.61 -2.21 1.67
N ASP A 135 5.80 -1.36 2.30
CA ASP A 135 6.25 -0.14 2.97
C ASP A 135 7.00 -0.49 4.27
N ASP A 136 8.26 -0.95 4.14
CA ASP A 136 9.18 -1.20 5.25
C ASP A 136 10.12 0.00 5.41
N SER A 137 9.57 1.22 5.54
CA SER A 137 10.34 2.44 5.84
C SER A 137 10.96 2.32 7.23
N ILE A 138 12.17 1.78 7.30
CA ILE A 138 12.94 1.54 8.54
C ILE A 138 13.69 2.80 9.02
N LEU A 139 13.93 3.77 8.14
CA LEU A 139 14.59 5.03 8.50
C LEU A 139 13.53 6.13 8.75
N ASP A 140 12.98 6.14 9.96
CA ASP A 140 12.40 7.35 10.53
C ASP A 140 13.56 8.27 10.90
N VAL A 141 14.05 9.06 9.95
CA VAL A 141 15.00 10.14 10.26
C VAL A 141 14.23 11.22 11.03
N PRO A 142 14.71 11.64 12.23
CA PRO A 142 14.15 12.81 12.88
C PRO A 142 14.36 14.04 11.96
N PRO A 143 13.41 15.00 11.96
CA PRO A 143 13.59 16.26 11.23
C PRO A 143 14.81 17.04 11.72
#